data_AF-A0A936XIC5-F1
#
_entry.id   AF-A0A936XIC5-F1
#
_cell.length_a   1.000
_cell.length_b   1.000
_cell.length_c   1.000
_cell.angle_alpha   90.00
_cell.angle_beta   90.00
_cell.angle_gamma   90.00
#
_symmetry.space_group_name_H-M   'P 1'
#
loop_
_entity.id
_entity.type
_entity.pdbx_description
1 polymer ?
#
loop_
_entity_poly.entity_id
_entity_poly.type
_entity_poly.pdbx_seq_one_letter_code
_entity_poly.pdbx_strand_id
1 'polypeptide(L)'
;MANSPAPEKAQLSDTATRATRSRASKKTAAAAKSDKIVRPKKDKLVRDSFTMPESEYSLIAGVKRRCLAKGVAVKKSEVLRAAVIGFAALSDAELTSALQTLVVIKTGRPPQGKK
;
A
#
# COMPACT_ATOMS: atom_id res chain seq x y z
N MET A 1 -53.58 3.08 -44.09
CA MET A 1 -52.33 2.35 -43.75
C MET A 1 -52.53 1.79 -42.35
N ALA A 2 -53.22 0.66 -42.18
CA ALA A 2 -52.72 -0.71 -42.27
C ALA A 2 -51.71 -1.08 -41.14
N ASN A 3 -52.29 -1.65 -40.07
CA ASN A 3 -51.84 -2.74 -39.18
C ASN A 3 -50.51 -2.69 -38.39
N SER A 4 -50.65 -2.89 -37.07
CA SER A 4 -49.74 -3.43 -36.04
C SER A 4 -49.11 -4.79 -36.43
N PRO A 5 -48.28 -5.53 -35.60
CA PRO A 5 -47.89 -5.35 -34.18
C PRO A 5 -46.41 -5.76 -33.82
N ALA A 6 -46.05 -5.65 -32.53
CA ALA A 6 -44.98 -6.45 -31.91
C ALA A 6 -45.44 -7.92 -31.68
N PRO A 7 -44.54 -8.92 -31.67
CA PRO A 7 -44.13 -9.61 -30.42
C PRO A 7 -42.67 -10.12 -30.44
N GLU A 8 -41.92 -10.11 -29.33
CA GLU A 8 -41.77 -11.20 -28.34
C GLU A 8 -41.37 -12.59 -28.88
N LYS A 9 -40.14 -13.04 -28.53
CA LYS A 9 -39.76 -14.35 -27.95
C LYS A 9 -38.23 -14.52 -28.00
N ALA A 10 -37.58 -14.71 -26.85
CA ALA A 10 -37.15 -16.03 -26.31
C ALA A 10 -35.83 -16.51 -26.97
N GLN A 11 -34.88 -17.17 -26.33
CA GLN A 11 -34.62 -17.63 -24.98
C GLN A 11 -33.23 -18.33 -25.05
N LEU A 12 -32.55 -18.46 -23.90
CA LEU A 12 -31.76 -19.64 -23.48
C LEU A 12 -30.54 -20.03 -24.35
N SER A 13 -29.32 -19.81 -23.85
CA SER A 13 -28.54 -20.77 -23.05
C SER A 13 -27.58 -21.56 -23.94
N ASP A 14 -26.30 -21.62 -23.55
CA ASP A 14 -25.65 -22.87 -23.10
C ASP A 14 -24.11 -22.76 -23.23
N THR A 15 -23.46 -23.22 -22.16
CA THR A 15 -22.17 -23.93 -22.11
C THR A 15 -20.94 -23.45 -22.89
N ALA A 16 -19.87 -23.17 -22.12
CA ALA A 16 -18.55 -23.73 -22.42
C ALA A 16 -17.66 -23.75 -21.16
N THR A 17 -17.81 -24.82 -20.40
CA THR A 17 -16.83 -25.35 -19.46
C THR A 17 -15.47 -25.53 -20.15
N ARG A 18 -14.40 -24.96 -19.60
CA ARG A 18 -13.02 -25.43 -19.88
C ARG A 18 -12.25 -25.46 -18.57
N ALA A 19 -12.45 -26.53 -17.81
CA ALA A 19 -11.55 -27.69 -17.82
C ALA A 19 -10.15 -27.35 -17.31
N THR A 20 -10.00 -27.52 -16.00
CA THR A 20 -8.90 -28.23 -15.35
C THR A 20 -7.79 -28.71 -16.29
N ARG A 21 -6.61 -28.12 -16.15
CA ARG A 21 -5.36 -28.79 -16.52
C ARG A 21 -4.45 -28.85 -15.31
N SER A 22 -4.70 -29.88 -14.51
CA SER A 22 -3.68 -30.44 -13.64
C SER A 22 -2.48 -30.83 -14.51
N ARG A 23 -1.30 -30.37 -14.12
CA ARG A 23 -0.05 -30.98 -14.56
C ARG A 23 0.80 -31.21 -13.33
N ALA A 24 0.41 -32.23 -12.59
CA ALA A 24 1.30 -32.93 -11.67
C ALA A 24 2.29 -33.75 -12.50
N SER A 25 3.54 -33.32 -12.54
CA SER A 25 4.73 -34.04 -13.00
C SER A 25 5.91 -33.22 -12.47
N LYS A 26 6.89 -33.69 -11.72
CA LYS A 26 7.41 -35.02 -11.41
C LYS A 26 8.19 -34.86 -10.10
N LYS A 27 8.04 -35.82 -9.20
CA LYS A 27 8.90 -36.00 -8.04
C LYS A 27 10.14 -36.76 -8.53
N THR A 28 11.30 -36.12 -8.54
CA THR A 28 12.61 -36.79 -8.56
C THR A 28 13.44 -36.21 -7.44
N ALA A 29 13.64 -37.03 -6.41
CA ALA A 29 14.64 -36.83 -5.39
C ALA A 29 16.02 -37.15 -5.97
N ALA A 30 17.02 -36.30 -5.71
CA ALA A 30 18.31 -36.70 -5.14
C ALA A 30 19.30 -35.51 -5.15
N ALA A 31 19.85 -35.26 -3.96
CA ALA A 31 21.21 -34.82 -3.69
C ALA A 31 21.77 -33.58 -4.42
N ALA A 32 21.88 -32.48 -3.68
CA ALA A 32 23.16 -31.79 -3.52
C ALA A 32 23.10 -30.88 -2.28
N LYS A 33 23.85 -31.24 -1.24
CA LYS A 33 24.27 -30.31 -0.19
C LYS A 33 25.04 -29.19 -0.89
N SER A 34 24.49 -27.99 -0.93
CA SER A 34 25.22 -26.80 -1.33
C SER A 34 24.71 -25.65 -0.48
N ASP A 35 25.64 -25.10 0.28
CA ASP A 35 25.63 -23.85 1.03
C ASP A 35 24.27 -23.31 1.47
N LYS A 36 24.06 -23.33 2.79
CA LYS A 36 23.21 -22.34 3.46
C LYS A 36 23.86 -20.96 3.26
N ILE A 37 23.70 -20.40 2.07
CA ILE A 37 23.73 -18.95 1.86
C ILE A 37 22.64 -18.43 2.77
N VAL A 38 23.05 -17.86 3.90
CA VAL A 38 22.19 -17.13 4.82
C VAL A 38 21.63 -15.96 4.01
N ARG A 39 20.50 -16.20 3.34
CA ARG A 39 19.74 -15.15 2.69
C ARG A 39 19.37 -14.18 3.81
N PRO A 40 19.77 -12.90 3.74
CA PRO A 40 19.47 -11.95 4.80
C PRO A 40 17.96 -11.98 5.04
N LYS A 41 17.58 -12.20 6.30
CA LYS A 41 16.17 -12.18 6.70
C LYS A 41 15.63 -10.80 6.31
N LYS A 42 14.67 -10.81 5.39
CA LYS A 42 13.98 -9.59 4.96
C LYS A 42 13.34 -8.97 6.20
N ASP A 43 13.64 -7.70 6.46
CA ASP A 43 13.05 -6.99 7.59
C ASP A 43 11.53 -7.06 7.54
N LYS A 44 10.91 -7.22 8.71
CA LYS A 44 9.45 -7.26 8.82
C LYS A 44 8.90 -5.91 8.38
N LEU A 45 8.14 -5.90 7.28
CA LEU A 45 7.46 -4.70 6.80
C LEU A 45 6.21 -4.44 7.65
N VAL A 46 6.25 -3.43 8.50
CA VAL A 46 5.09 -2.95 9.26
C VAL A 46 4.42 -1.80 8.50
N ARG A 47 3.11 -1.89 8.29
CA ARG A 47 2.31 -0.83 7.68
C ARG A 47 1.51 -0.11 8.76
N ASP A 48 1.87 1.14 9.02
CA ASP A 48 1.12 2.02 9.90
C ASP A 48 0.29 3.03 9.08
N SER A 49 -0.90 3.40 9.58
CA SER A 49 -1.81 4.35 8.93
C SER A 49 -2.07 5.53 9.86
N PHE A 50 -1.61 6.71 9.48
CA PHE A 50 -1.70 7.92 10.29
C PHE A 50 -2.80 8.86 9.83
N THR A 51 -3.49 9.47 10.80
CA THR A 51 -4.38 10.62 10.61
C THR A 51 -3.61 11.90 10.95
N MET A 52 -3.68 12.91 10.09
CA MET A 52 -2.96 14.17 10.25
C MET A 52 -3.78 15.35 9.73
N PRO A 53 -3.59 16.58 10.23
CA PRO A 53 -4.29 17.76 9.76
C PRO A 53 -3.85 18.11 8.34
N GLU A 54 -4.73 18.78 7.60
CA GLU A 54 -4.48 19.15 6.21
C GLU A 54 -3.25 20.08 6.06
N SER A 55 -3.07 21.00 7.01
CA SER A 55 -1.93 21.91 7.06
C SER A 55 -0.60 21.16 7.11
N GLU A 56 -0.50 20.13 7.94
CA GLU A 56 0.70 19.29 8.04
C GLU A 56 0.87 18.38 6.81
N TYR A 57 -0.24 17.91 6.23
CA TYR A 57 -0.17 17.08 5.03
C TYR A 57 0.37 17.86 3.83
N SER A 58 0.03 19.15 3.77
CA SER A 58 0.56 20.08 2.77
C SER A 58 2.07 20.29 2.90
N LEU A 59 2.63 20.22 4.11
CA LEU A 59 4.09 20.28 4.31
C LEU A 59 4.79 19.08 3.66
N ILE A 60 4.22 17.87 3.77
CA ILE A 60 4.76 16.68 3.09
C ILE A 60 4.76 16.90 1.57
N ALA A 61 3.67 17.44 1.01
CA ALA A 61 3.62 17.77 -0.41
C ALA A 61 4.69 18.81 -0.80
N GLY A 62 4.93 19.81 0.05
CA GLY A 62 6.02 20.78 -0.10
C GLY A 62 7.39 20.11 -0.15
N VAL A 63 7.68 19.17 0.77
CA VAL A 63 8.93 18.40 0.76
C VAL A 63 9.08 17.63 -0.56
N LYS A 64 8.02 16.94 -1.00
CA LYS A 64 8.04 16.23 -2.29
C LYS A 64 8.37 17.15 -3.45
N ARG A 65 7.75 18.34 -3.52
CA ARG A 65 8.05 19.32 -4.57
C ARG A 65 9.50 19.78 -4.53
N ARG A 66 10.08 20.03 -3.34
CA ARG A 66 11.49 20.41 -3.20
C ARG A 66 12.43 19.30 -3.69
N CYS A 67 12.13 18.04 -3.39
CA CYS A 67 12.92 16.91 -3.88
C CYS A 67 12.80 16.76 -5.41
N LEU A 68 11.59 16.91 -5.96
CA LEU A 68 11.35 16.85 -7.40
C LEU A 68 12.06 17.95 -8.16
N ALA A 69 12.11 19.17 -7.61
CA ALA A 69 12.89 20.28 -8.18
C ALA A 69 14.40 19.95 -8.25
N LYS A 70 14.88 19.05 -7.40
CA LYS A 70 16.25 18.52 -7.41
C LYS A 70 16.38 17.22 -8.22
N GLY A 71 15.34 16.82 -8.97
CA GLY A 71 15.33 15.59 -9.78
C GLY A 71 15.05 14.30 -9.01
N VAL A 72 14.72 14.37 -7.71
CA VAL A 72 14.48 13.17 -6.88
C VAL A 72 12.98 12.98 -6.65
N ALA A 73 12.42 11.93 -7.25
CA ALA A 73 11.04 11.54 -7.02
C ALA A 73 10.92 10.73 -5.72
N VAL A 74 10.24 11.29 -4.72
CA VAL A 74 10.08 10.68 -3.39
C VAL A 74 8.63 10.34 -3.08
N LYS A 75 8.40 9.22 -2.40
CA LYS A 75 7.08 8.78 -1.93
C LYS A 75 6.76 9.37 -0.55
N LYS A 76 5.47 9.41 -0.18
CA LYS A 76 5.04 9.84 1.17
C LYS A 76 5.73 9.00 2.27
N SER A 77 5.76 7.68 2.10
CA SER A 77 6.38 6.77 3.07
C SER A 77 7.89 6.92 3.18
N GLU A 78 8.57 7.46 2.17
CA GLU A 78 10.01 7.76 2.24
C GLU A 78 10.27 9.04 3.02
N VAL A 79 9.47 10.08 2.78
CA VAL A 79 9.54 11.34 3.54
C VAL A 79 9.33 11.07 5.04
N LEU A 80 8.33 10.26 5.39
CA LEU A 80 8.07 9.91 6.79
C LEU A 80 9.21 9.11 7.42
N ARG A 81 9.75 8.11 6.71
CA ARG A 81 10.90 7.33 7.21
C ARG A 81 12.14 8.22 7.39
N ALA A 82 12.42 9.11 6.44
CA ALA A 82 13.53 10.05 6.52
C ALA A 82 13.36 11.04 7.69
N ALA A 83 12.14 11.51 7.95
CA ALA A 83 11.84 12.38 9.08
C ALA A 83 12.11 11.68 10.43
N VAL A 84 11.69 10.41 10.58
CA VAL A 84 11.96 9.64 11.81
C VAL A 84 13.46 9.43 12.03
N ILE A 85 14.21 9.10 10.98
CA ILE A 85 15.68 8.98 11.05
C ILE A 85 16.30 10.33 11.43
N GLY A 86 15.81 11.43 10.86
CA GLY A 86 16.26 12.78 11.21
C GLY A 86 16.00 13.13 12.66
N PHE A 87 14.81 12.80 13.20
CA PHE A 87 14.48 13.00 14.61
C PHE A 87 15.36 12.19 15.55
N ALA A 88 15.76 10.97 15.15
CA ALA A 88 16.68 10.14 15.94
C ALA A 88 18.11 10.70 16.00
N ALA A 89 18.47 11.65 15.12
CA ALA A 89 19.78 12.30 15.12
C ALA A 89 19.81 13.63 15.90
N LEU A 90 18.66 14.14 16.34
CA LEU A 90 18.57 15.37 17.14
C LEU A 90 18.91 15.10 18.61
N SER A 91 19.25 16.16 19.34
CA SER A 91 19.40 16.08 20.80
C SER A 91 18.04 15.92 21.51
N ASP A 92 18.03 15.33 22.71
CA ASP A 92 16.80 15.08 23.48
C ASP A 92 15.99 16.37 23.75
N ALA A 93 16.68 17.49 23.96
CA ALA A 93 16.06 18.79 24.19
C ALA A 93 15.33 19.32 22.93
N GLU A 94 15.98 19.24 21.77
CA GLU A 94 15.41 19.67 20.49
C GLU A 94 14.23 18.78 20.10
N LEU A 95 14.35 17.46 20.30
CA LEU A 95 13.29 16.51 20.01
C LEU A 95 12.06 16.80 20.87
N THR A 96 12.25 17.02 22.17
CA THR A 96 11.15 17.32 23.10
C THR A 96 10.45 18.62 22.73
N SER A 97 11.21 19.68 22.43
CA SER A 97 10.65 20.96 22.00
C SER A 97 9.87 20.84 20.68
N ALA A 98 10.38 20.07 19.71
CA ALA A 98 9.72 19.84 18.44
C ALA A 98 8.38 19.09 18.62
N LEU A 99 8.34 18.09 19.51
CA LEU A 99 7.13 17.32 19.79
C LEU A 99 6.09 18.11 20.58
N GLN A 100 6.50 18.98 21.50
CA GLN A 100 5.59 19.83 22.30
C GLN A 100 4.84 20.86 21.44
N THR A 101 5.40 21.24 20.29
CA THR A 101 4.75 22.19 19.37
C THR A 101 3.59 21.54 18.60
N LEU A 102 3.54 20.20 18.55
CA LEU A 102 2.49 19.48 17.85
C LEU A 102 1.18 19.54 18.64
N VAL A 103 0.11 19.92 17.95
CA VAL A 103 -1.24 19.90 18.53
C VAL A 103 -1.68 18.44 18.66
N VAL A 104 -2.04 18.03 19.87
CA VAL A 104 -2.57 16.68 20.12
C VAL A 104 -3.88 16.52 19.35
N ILE A 105 -3.87 15.69 18.32
CA ILE A 105 -5.07 15.32 17.60
C ILE A 105 -5.83 14.32 18.47
N LYS A 106 -7.04 14.70 18.89
CA LYS A 106 -7.98 13.75 19.52
C LYS A 106 -8.45 12.76 18.44
N THR A 107 -7.67 11.71 18.19
CA THR A 107 -8.08 10.66 17.27
C THR A 107 -8.97 9.66 18.00
N GLY A 108 -10.25 9.62 17.65
CA GLY A 108 -11.04 8.39 17.78
C GLY A 108 -10.75 7.47 16.61
N ARG A 109 -10.73 6.15 16.83
CA ARG A 109 -10.74 5.15 15.75
C ARG A 109 -11.91 5.51 14.82
N PRO A 110 -11.71 5.67 13.49
CA PRO A 110 -12.85 5.86 12.60
C PRO A 110 -13.79 4.65 12.81
N PRO A 111 -15.09 4.88 13.06
CA PRO A 111 -16.05 3.78 13.15
C PRO A 111 -15.95 3.00 11.83
N GLN A 112 -15.81 1.68 11.93
CA GLN A 112 -15.79 0.79 10.77
C GLN A 112 -17.17 0.89 10.10
N GLY A 113 -17.33 1.85 9.20
CA GLY A 113 -18.53 2.13 8.44
C GLY A 113 -18.44 1.45 7.09
N LYS A 114 -19.26 0.41 6.92
CA LYS A 114 -19.47 -0.40 5.72
C LYS A 114 -19.49 0.43 4.42
N LYS A 115 -18.67 0.02 3.44
CA LYS A 115 -19.06 -0.31 2.06
C LYS A 115 -17.83 -0.78 1.27
#